data_AF-W1PWQ3-F1
#
_entry.id   AF-W1PWQ3-F1
#
_cell.length_a   1.000
_cell.length_b   1.000
_cell.length_c   1.000
_cell.angle_alpha   90.00
_cell.angle_beta   90.00
_cell.angle_gamma   90.00
#
_symmetry.space_group_name_H-M   'P 1'
#
loop_
_entity.id
_entity.type
_entity.pdbx_description
1 polymer ?
#
loop_
_entity_poly.entity_id
_entity_poly.type
_entity_poly.pdbx_seq_one_letter_code
_entity_poly.pdbx_strand_id
1 'polypeptide(L)'
;MNDVKVVLDEAKSITRFIYNSAQFLKLMRMHTQGQELVQQAETRIVACFLTLQRIVSEKENLRNMFNSPTWKTSIWASRNEGIELENLIWDLRFWERAEVVVKATIPLIQVLNLLDDKYLMGYIYEAMDQAKEIIKINFGDEGSKYLPFWKLIDDIWNNKLHSPLHAAGYVLNPIYFYSKDFYSDPES
;
A
#
# COMPACT_ATOMS: atom_id res chain seq x y z
N MET A 1 10.06 2.01 -10.90
CA MET A 1 10.42 2.50 -9.54
C MET A 1 10.25 4.02 -9.40
N ASN A 2 10.44 4.82 -10.46
CA ASN A 2 10.10 6.25 -10.45
C ASN A 2 8.60 6.50 -10.22
N ASP A 3 7.74 5.60 -10.70
CA ASP A 3 6.27 5.75 -10.59
C ASP A 3 5.73 5.63 -9.17
N VAL A 4 6.35 4.80 -8.32
CA VAL A 4 5.92 4.63 -6.91
C VAL A 4 6.10 5.94 -6.14
N LYS A 5 7.25 6.59 -6.31
CA LYS A 5 7.55 7.86 -5.65
C LYS A 5 6.59 8.96 -6.13
N VAL A 6 6.35 9.04 -7.43
CA VAL A 6 5.41 10.00 -8.02
C VAL A 6 4.01 9.83 -7.41
N VAL A 7 3.50 8.60 -7.36
CA VAL A 7 2.18 8.30 -6.77
C VAL A 7 2.12 8.69 -5.28
N LEU A 8 3.18 8.41 -4.51
CA LEU A 8 3.22 8.78 -3.10
C LEU A 8 3.29 10.30 -2.89
N ASP A 9 3.99 11.03 -3.75
CA ASP A 9 4.06 12.49 -3.73
C ASP A 9 2.72 13.13 -4.15
N GLU A 10 2.02 12.53 -5.13
CA GLU A 10 0.65 12.90 -5.53
C GLU A 10 -0.34 12.68 -4.37
N ALA A 11 -0.33 11.50 -3.74
CA ALA A 11 -1.15 11.19 -2.56
C ALA A 11 -0.86 12.11 -1.36
N LYS A 12 0.40 12.48 -1.18
CA LYS A 12 0.81 13.45 -0.15
C LYS A 12 0.28 14.85 -0.45
N SER A 13 0.20 15.24 -1.72
CA SER A 13 -0.41 16.52 -2.12
C SER A 13 -1.90 16.55 -1.79
N ILE A 14 -2.62 15.45 -2.04
CA ILE A 14 -4.03 15.29 -1.66
C ILE A 14 -4.22 15.49 -0.15
N THR A 15 -3.49 14.73 0.66
CA THR A 15 -3.62 14.79 2.12
C THR A 15 -3.19 16.14 2.68
N ARG A 16 -2.09 16.72 2.18
CA ARG A 16 -1.64 18.06 2.60
C ARG A 16 -2.71 19.10 2.35
N PHE A 17 -3.35 19.09 1.19
CA PHE A 17 -4.39 20.07 0.88
C PHE A 17 -5.62 19.93 1.80
N ILE A 18 -6.12 18.71 1.97
CA ILE A 18 -7.32 18.44 2.78
C ILE A 18 -7.10 18.81 4.25
N TYR A 19 -5.96 18.44 4.83
CA TYR A 19 -5.69 18.63 6.26
C TYR A 19 -5.21 20.03 6.62
N ASN A 20 -4.76 20.83 5.64
CA ASN A 20 -4.35 22.22 5.87
C ASN A 20 -5.53 23.18 6.10
N SER A 21 -6.77 22.73 5.89
CA SER A 21 -7.98 23.54 6.07
C SER A 21 -9.03 22.79 6.86
N ALA A 22 -9.48 23.37 7.99
CA ALA A 22 -10.55 22.81 8.79
C ALA A 22 -11.86 22.63 7.98
N GLN A 23 -12.11 23.51 7.00
CA GLN A 23 -13.27 23.40 6.11
C GLN A 23 -13.18 22.16 5.22
N PHE A 24 -12.02 21.90 4.61
CA PHE A 24 -11.84 20.74 3.73
C PHE A 24 -11.74 19.44 4.49
N LEU A 25 -11.12 19.44 5.66
CA LEU A 25 -11.14 18.28 6.55
C LEU A 25 -12.57 17.92 6.94
N LYS A 26 -13.40 18.91 7.30
CA LYS A 26 -14.82 18.68 7.61
C LYS A 26 -15.58 18.17 6.38
N LEU A 27 -15.35 18.76 5.21
CA LEU A 27 -16.00 18.34 3.98
C LEU A 27 -15.63 16.89 3.61
N MET A 28 -14.35 16.54 3.68
CA MET A 28 -13.87 15.17 3.47
C MET A 28 -14.57 14.20 4.42
N ARG A 29 -14.57 14.49 5.72
CA ARG A 29 -15.25 13.66 6.74
C ARG A 29 -16.75 13.49 6.48
N MET A 30 -17.43 14.49 5.92
CA MET A 30 -18.85 14.38 5.54
C MET A 30 -19.06 13.35 4.42
N HIS A 31 -18.11 13.23 3.50
CA HIS A 31 -18.17 12.29 2.38
C HIS A 31 -17.60 10.90 2.71
N THR A 32 -16.63 10.81 3.62
CA THR A 32 -15.99 9.55 4.03
C THR A 32 -16.58 8.96 5.32
N GLN A 33 -17.74 9.44 5.77
CA GLN A 33 -18.37 9.00 7.04
C GLN A 33 -17.44 9.12 8.26
N GLY A 34 -16.60 10.16 8.28
CA GLY A 34 -15.66 10.42 9.36
C GLY A 34 -14.35 9.63 9.28
N GLN A 35 -14.12 8.83 8.23
CA GLN A 35 -12.86 8.11 8.05
C GLN A 35 -11.71 9.09 7.76
N GLU A 36 -10.59 8.92 8.47
CA GLU A 36 -9.36 9.66 8.21
C GLU A 36 -8.59 9.03 7.05
N LEU A 37 -8.16 9.85 6.09
CA LEU A 37 -7.26 9.42 5.02
C LEU A 37 -5.87 9.02 5.53
N VAL A 38 -5.29 9.83 6.41
CA VAL A 38 -3.93 9.61 6.92
C VAL A 38 -3.94 8.47 7.93
N GLN A 39 -3.14 7.42 7.67
CA GLN A 39 -3.00 6.29 8.57
C GLN A 39 -1.77 6.44 9.47
N GLN A 40 -1.90 6.04 10.74
CA GLN A 40 -0.79 5.93 11.67
C GLN A 40 -0.12 4.56 11.52
N ALA A 41 1.21 4.51 11.60
CA ALA A 41 2.00 3.29 11.60
C ALA A 41 3.34 3.53 12.30
N GLU A 42 4.04 2.46 12.65
CA GLU A 42 5.33 2.53 13.35
C GLU A 42 6.39 3.31 12.56
N THR A 43 6.45 3.07 11.25
CA THR A 43 7.37 3.78 10.37
C THR A 43 6.62 4.71 9.44
N ARG A 44 7.25 5.85 9.13
CA ARG A 44 6.73 6.82 8.17
C ARG A 44 6.50 6.23 6.78
N ILE A 45 7.34 5.27 6.37
CA ILE A 45 7.23 4.60 5.07
C ILE A 45 5.95 3.75 5.03
N VAL A 46 5.70 2.95 6.07
CA VAL A 46 4.46 2.17 6.18
C VAL A 46 3.24 3.09 6.20
N ALA A 47 3.29 4.18 6.99
CA ALA A 47 2.22 5.16 7.04
C ALA A 47 1.89 5.77 5.66
N CYS A 48 2.90 6.02 4.81
CA CYS A 48 2.69 6.52 3.45
C CYS A 48 1.87 5.56 2.59
N PHE A 49 2.19 4.27 2.60
CA PHE A 49 1.48 3.27 1.80
C PHE A 49 0.10 2.93 2.34
N LEU A 50 -0.08 2.86 3.68
CA LEU A 50 -1.40 2.69 4.28
C LEU A 50 -2.30 3.91 4.01
N THR A 51 -1.73 5.12 4.02
CA THR A 51 -2.45 6.33 3.61
C THR A 51 -2.84 6.27 2.14
N LEU A 52 -1.97 5.80 1.25
CA LEU A 52 -2.30 5.59 -0.16
C LEU A 52 -3.44 4.57 -0.34
N GLN A 53 -3.39 3.43 0.37
CA GLN A 53 -4.46 2.43 0.37
C GLN A 53 -5.80 3.05 0.77
N ARG A 54 -5.81 3.87 1.83
CA ARG A 54 -7.01 4.58 2.26
C ARG A 54 -7.53 5.57 1.22
N ILE A 55 -6.64 6.32 0.55
CA ILE A 55 -7.02 7.22 -0.53
C ILE A 55 -7.67 6.46 -1.68
N VAL A 56 -7.10 5.30 -2.06
CA VAL A 56 -7.65 4.43 -3.11
C VAL A 56 -9.02 3.88 -2.70
N SER A 57 -9.21 3.43 -1.46
CA SER A 57 -10.52 2.94 -0.99
C SER A 57 -11.59 4.04 -0.94
N GLU A 58 -11.18 5.29 -0.69
CA GLU A 58 -12.07 6.45 -0.61
C GLU A 58 -12.23 7.19 -1.95
N LYS A 59 -11.76 6.63 -3.06
CA LYS A 59 -11.75 7.25 -4.40
C LYS A 59 -13.08 7.91 -4.77
N GLU A 60 -14.18 7.16 -4.67
CA GLU A 60 -15.50 7.66 -5.05
C GLU A 60 -16.04 8.72 -4.07
N ASN A 61 -15.72 8.59 -2.78
CA ASN A 61 -16.07 9.61 -1.79
C ASN A 61 -15.31 10.91 -2.03
N LEU A 62 -14.03 10.83 -2.39
CA LEU A 62 -13.23 11.99 -2.80
C LEU A 62 -13.80 12.62 -4.07
N ARG A 63 -14.12 11.83 -5.11
CA ARG A 63 -14.77 12.37 -6.32
C ARG A 63 -16.09 13.07 -6.01
N ASN A 64 -16.91 12.51 -5.13
CA ASN A 64 -18.16 13.13 -4.69
C ASN A 64 -17.92 14.43 -3.92
N MET A 65 -16.88 14.49 -3.08
CA MET A 65 -16.47 15.72 -2.40
C MET A 65 -16.12 16.84 -3.40
N PHE A 66 -15.31 16.54 -4.42
CA PHE A 66 -14.93 17.53 -5.44
C PHE A 66 -16.09 17.87 -6.41
N ASN A 67 -17.08 16.99 -6.56
CA ASN A 67 -18.28 17.31 -7.33
C ASN A 67 -19.34 18.11 -6.53
N SER A 68 -19.15 18.26 -5.21
CA SER A 68 -20.13 18.88 -4.32
C SER A 68 -20.32 20.38 -4.59
N PRO A 69 -21.53 20.94 -4.33
CA PRO A 69 -21.74 22.39 -4.43
C PRO A 69 -20.85 23.17 -3.46
N THR A 70 -20.51 22.57 -2.31
CA THR A 70 -19.61 23.16 -1.31
C THR A 70 -18.18 23.33 -1.85
N TRP A 71 -17.68 22.38 -2.64
CA TRP A 71 -16.41 22.54 -3.35
C TRP A 71 -16.51 23.62 -4.44
N LYS A 72 -17.50 23.52 -5.32
CA LYS A 72 -17.67 24.39 -6.49
C LYS A 72 -17.85 25.87 -6.15
N THR A 73 -18.40 26.17 -4.98
CA THR A 73 -18.58 27.54 -4.47
C THR A 73 -17.39 28.04 -3.64
N SER A 74 -16.39 27.20 -3.39
CA SER A 74 -15.21 27.57 -2.61
C SER A 74 -14.24 28.43 -3.42
N ILE A 75 -13.51 29.32 -2.73
CA ILE A 75 -12.45 30.13 -3.35
C ILE A 75 -11.33 29.26 -3.96
N TRP A 76 -11.20 28.01 -3.50
CA TRP A 76 -10.12 27.11 -3.88
C TRP A 76 -10.39 26.42 -5.21
N ALA A 77 -11.65 26.25 -5.60
CA ALA A 77 -12.01 25.77 -6.94
C ALA A 77 -11.50 26.71 -8.06
N SER A 78 -11.19 27.97 -7.73
CA SER A 78 -10.60 28.94 -8.66
C SER A 78 -9.11 29.21 -8.43
N ARG A 79 -8.49 28.63 -7.39
CA ARG A 79 -7.05 28.76 -7.13
C ARG A 79 -6.29 27.65 -7.85
N ASN A 80 -5.10 27.97 -8.34
CA ASN A 80 -4.22 27.01 -9.03
C ASN A 80 -4.04 25.71 -8.21
N GLU A 81 -3.79 25.83 -6.91
CA GLU A 81 -3.60 24.68 -6.01
C GLU A 81 -4.84 23.75 -5.95
N GLY A 82 -6.05 24.32 -5.96
CA GLY A 82 -7.29 23.53 -5.95
C GLY A 82 -7.62 22.96 -7.33
N ILE A 83 -7.32 23.69 -8.41
CA ILE A 83 -7.48 23.22 -9.79
C ILE A 83 -6.55 22.04 -10.08
N GLU A 84 -5.28 22.14 -9.69
CA GLU A 84 -4.30 21.04 -9.83
C GLU A 84 -4.76 19.79 -9.08
N LEU A 85 -5.26 19.96 -7.87
CA LEU A 85 -5.78 18.86 -7.06
C LEU A 85 -7.03 18.23 -7.67
N GLU A 86 -7.97 19.05 -8.14
CA GLU A 86 -9.18 18.57 -8.82
C GLU A 86 -8.80 17.79 -10.09
N ASN A 87 -7.85 18.29 -10.88
CA ASN A 87 -7.33 17.58 -12.05
C ASN A 87 -6.72 16.22 -11.68
N LEU A 88 -5.98 16.13 -10.57
CA LEU A 88 -5.42 14.87 -10.07
C LEU A 88 -6.53 13.89 -9.64
N ILE A 89 -7.59 14.36 -8.98
CA ILE A 89 -8.74 13.53 -8.57
C ILE A 89 -9.50 12.98 -9.78
N TRP A 90 -9.53 13.72 -10.89
CA TRP A 90 -10.15 13.26 -12.13
C TRP A 90 -9.20 12.49 -13.07
N ASP A 91 -7.88 12.53 -12.84
CA ASP A 91 -6.91 11.79 -13.64
C ASP A 91 -7.03 10.29 -13.41
N LEU A 92 -7.52 9.58 -14.44
CA LEU A 92 -7.62 8.12 -14.43
C LEU A 92 -6.26 7.45 -14.20
N ARG A 93 -5.18 8.02 -14.75
CA ARG A 93 -3.83 7.43 -14.68
C ARG A 93 -3.29 7.44 -13.26
N PHE A 94 -3.57 8.48 -12.48
CA PHE A 94 -3.22 8.51 -11.06
C PHE A 94 -3.83 7.33 -10.32
N TRP A 95 -5.15 7.12 -10.47
CA TRP A 95 -5.85 6.03 -9.78
C TRP A 95 -5.35 4.66 -10.21
N GLU A 96 -5.14 4.43 -11.51
CA GLU A 96 -4.59 3.16 -12.02
C GLU A 96 -3.20 2.88 -11.45
N ARG A 97 -2.30 3.87 -11.46
CA ARG A 97 -0.97 3.72 -10.85
C ARG A 97 -1.05 3.49 -9.35
N ALA A 98 -1.91 4.22 -8.64
CA ALA A 98 -2.10 4.08 -7.19
C ALA A 98 -2.60 2.68 -6.82
N GLU A 99 -3.53 2.13 -7.60
CA GLU A 99 -4.07 0.80 -7.38
C GLU A 99 -3.01 -0.30 -7.60
N VAL A 100 -2.17 -0.16 -8.64
CA VAL A 100 -1.02 -1.05 -8.87
C VAL A 100 -0.04 -1.00 -7.70
N VAL A 101 0.29 0.21 -7.21
CA VAL A 101 1.19 0.37 -6.06
C VAL A 101 0.60 -0.32 -4.83
N VAL A 102 -0.66 -0.06 -4.49
CA VAL A 102 -1.34 -0.66 -3.33
C VAL A 102 -1.38 -2.19 -3.43
N LYS A 103 -1.74 -2.74 -4.59
CA LYS A 103 -1.81 -4.20 -4.83
C LYS A 103 -0.46 -4.90 -4.63
N ALA A 104 0.63 -4.22 -4.97
CA ALA A 104 1.98 -4.77 -4.85
C ALA A 104 2.59 -4.57 -3.45
N THR A 105 2.30 -3.47 -2.75
CA THR A 105 3.01 -3.11 -1.51
C THR A 105 2.28 -3.46 -0.23
N ILE A 106 0.94 -3.49 -0.22
CA ILE A 106 0.19 -3.80 1.01
C ILE A 106 0.47 -5.20 1.56
N PRO A 107 0.56 -6.28 0.74
CA PRO A 107 0.92 -7.59 1.25
C PRO A 107 2.28 -7.60 1.95
N LEU A 108 3.27 -6.87 1.42
CA LEU A 108 4.59 -6.75 2.04
C LEU A 108 4.54 -5.97 3.37
N ILE A 109 3.68 -4.95 3.47
CA ILE A 109 3.47 -4.22 4.72
C ILE A 109 2.82 -5.09 5.78
N GLN A 110 1.92 -6.00 5.38
CA GLN A 110 1.34 -6.97 6.31
C GLN A 110 2.40 -7.93 6.84
N VAL A 111 3.34 -8.37 6.00
CA VAL A 111 4.51 -9.15 6.45
C VAL A 111 5.33 -8.36 7.46
N LEU A 112 5.64 -7.09 7.19
CA LEU A 112 6.41 -6.26 8.12
C LEU A 112 5.72 -6.12 9.47
N ASN A 113 4.42 -5.81 9.50
CA ASN A 113 3.66 -5.67 10.74
C ASN A 113 3.53 -6.99 11.53
N LEU A 114 3.58 -8.14 10.85
CA LEU A 114 3.59 -9.45 11.53
C LEU A 114 4.90 -9.66 12.30
N LEU A 115 6.03 -9.15 11.80
CA LEU A 115 7.37 -9.43 12.31
C LEU A 115 7.78 -8.64 13.56
N ASP A 116 6.97 -7.67 14.00
CA ASP A 116 7.27 -6.87 15.21
C ASP A 116 7.18 -7.70 16.51
N ASP A 117 6.63 -8.92 16.45
CA ASP A 117 6.65 -9.88 17.56
C ASP A 117 7.96 -10.70 17.61
N LYS A 118 8.58 -10.69 18.79
CA LYS A 118 9.98 -11.08 19.08
C LYS A 118 10.38 -12.56 18.86
N TYR A 119 9.58 -13.38 18.17
CA TYR A 119 9.79 -14.83 18.04
C TYR A 119 9.46 -15.42 16.66
N LEU A 120 9.69 -14.68 15.55
CA LEU A 120 9.19 -15.06 14.23
C LEU A 120 10.23 -15.53 13.20
N MET A 121 11.44 -15.85 13.63
CA MET A 121 12.53 -16.32 12.76
C MET A 121 12.14 -17.46 11.80
N GLY A 122 11.20 -18.32 12.20
CA GLY A 122 10.68 -19.42 11.38
C GLY A 122 9.36 -19.18 10.67
N TYR A 123 8.85 -17.95 10.63
CA TYR A 123 7.58 -17.57 9.97
C TYR A 123 7.78 -16.58 8.83
N ILE A 124 8.95 -15.93 8.76
CA ILE A 124 9.22 -14.89 7.78
C ILE A 124 9.24 -15.43 6.34
N TYR A 125 9.70 -16.67 6.13
CA TYR A 125 9.66 -17.34 4.82
C TYR A 125 8.21 -17.56 4.38
N GLU A 126 7.42 -18.23 5.22
CA GLU A 126 5.99 -18.45 4.95
C GLU A 126 5.23 -17.14 4.72
N ALA A 127 5.46 -16.11 5.55
CA ALA A 127 4.80 -14.82 5.40
C ALA A 127 5.18 -14.14 4.08
N MET A 128 6.44 -14.27 3.64
CA MET A 128 6.90 -13.74 2.35
C MET A 128 6.25 -14.49 1.18
N ASP A 129 6.18 -15.82 1.25
CA ASP A 129 5.52 -16.63 0.22
C ASP A 129 4.03 -16.32 0.12
N GLN A 130 3.34 -16.19 1.26
CA GLN A 130 1.94 -15.76 1.29
C GLN A 130 1.78 -14.36 0.69
N ALA A 131 2.69 -13.43 0.96
CA ALA A 131 2.64 -12.11 0.33
C ALA A 131 2.81 -12.17 -1.19
N LYS A 132 3.73 -13.02 -1.69
CA LYS A 132 3.89 -13.26 -3.13
C LYS A 132 2.63 -13.83 -3.76
N GLU A 133 1.98 -14.81 -3.12
CA GLU A 133 0.71 -15.36 -3.61
C GLU A 133 -0.43 -14.33 -3.57
N ILE A 134 -0.53 -13.50 -2.53
CA ILE A 134 -1.53 -12.42 -2.49
C ILE A 134 -1.27 -11.40 -3.62
N ILE A 135 -0.02 -11.05 -3.90
CA ILE A 135 0.33 -10.18 -5.03
C ILE A 135 -0.14 -10.80 -6.34
N LYS A 136 0.16 -12.08 -6.58
CA LYS A 136 -0.29 -12.82 -7.78
C LYS A 136 -1.81 -12.80 -7.93
N ILE A 137 -2.55 -13.05 -6.86
CA ILE A 137 -4.03 -12.98 -6.83
C ILE A 137 -4.53 -11.56 -7.13
N ASN A 138 -3.92 -10.52 -6.53
CA ASN A 138 -4.29 -9.12 -6.75
C ASN A 138 -4.16 -8.67 -8.23
N PHE A 139 -3.25 -9.31 -8.96
CA PHE A 139 -3.01 -9.10 -10.39
C PHE A 139 -3.72 -10.13 -11.29
N GLY A 140 -4.65 -10.92 -10.74
CA GLY A 140 -5.49 -11.85 -11.50
C GLY A 140 -4.74 -13.04 -12.08
N ASP A 141 -3.66 -13.47 -11.42
CA ASP A 141 -2.79 -14.57 -11.87
C ASP A 141 -2.17 -14.35 -13.27
N GLU A 142 -2.10 -13.09 -13.71
CA GLU A 142 -1.47 -12.74 -14.98
C GLU A 142 0.04 -12.54 -14.79
N GLY A 143 0.82 -13.56 -15.13
CA GLY A 143 2.27 -13.58 -14.92
C GLY A 143 3.02 -12.32 -15.37
N SER A 144 2.63 -11.73 -16.50
CA SER A 144 3.22 -10.49 -17.04
C SER A 144 3.14 -9.30 -16.06
N LYS A 145 2.12 -9.28 -15.18
CA LYS A 145 1.84 -8.19 -14.25
C LYS A 145 2.51 -8.38 -12.90
N TYR A 146 2.58 -9.60 -12.37
CA TYR A 146 3.11 -9.84 -11.02
C TYR A 146 4.56 -10.35 -10.96
N LEU A 147 5.05 -11.06 -11.99
CA LEU A 147 6.42 -11.58 -12.01
C LEU A 147 7.50 -10.51 -11.83
N PRO A 148 7.37 -9.28 -12.36
CA PRO A 148 8.34 -8.22 -12.09
C PRO A 148 8.45 -7.86 -10.60
N PHE A 149 7.34 -7.91 -9.85
CA PHE A 149 7.34 -7.67 -8.40
C PHE A 149 7.98 -8.83 -7.65
N TRP A 150 7.63 -10.07 -8.01
CA TRP A 150 8.26 -11.26 -7.42
C TRP A 150 9.78 -11.24 -7.61
N LYS A 151 10.24 -10.99 -8.85
CA LYS A 151 11.68 -10.89 -9.12
C LYS A 151 12.36 -9.83 -8.25
N LEU A 152 11.74 -8.66 -8.08
CA LEU A 152 12.29 -7.62 -7.21
C LEU A 152 12.32 -8.03 -5.74
N ILE A 153 11.26 -8.72 -5.27
CA ILE A 153 11.19 -9.25 -3.90
C ILE A 153 12.30 -10.29 -3.69
N ASP A 154 12.44 -11.23 -4.61
CA ASP A 154 13.44 -12.30 -4.57
C ASP A 154 14.87 -11.73 -4.62
N ASP A 155 15.11 -10.74 -5.49
CA ASP A 155 16.38 -10.02 -5.56
C ASP A 155 16.69 -9.31 -4.23
N ILE A 156 15.71 -8.69 -3.56
CA ILE A 156 15.93 -8.04 -2.26
C ILE A 156 16.12 -9.09 -1.16
N TRP A 157 15.33 -10.15 -1.17
CA TRP A 157 15.38 -11.25 -0.22
C TRP A 157 16.77 -11.87 -0.21
N ASN A 158 17.19 -12.40 -1.36
CA ASN A 158 18.44 -13.14 -1.51
C ASN A 158 19.69 -12.29 -1.26
N ASN A 159 19.63 -10.97 -1.54
CA ASN A 159 20.81 -10.11 -1.38
C ASN A 159 20.86 -9.34 -0.04
N LYS A 160 19.75 -9.19 0.68
CA LYS A 160 19.70 -8.29 1.86
C LYS A 160 19.02 -8.85 3.10
N LEU A 161 18.02 -9.72 2.95
CA LEU A 161 17.18 -10.16 4.08
C LEU A 161 17.39 -11.64 4.43
N HIS A 162 17.75 -12.44 3.43
CA HIS A 162 18.06 -13.85 3.59
C HIS A 162 19.20 -14.03 4.60
N SER A 163 19.01 -14.97 5.53
CA SER A 163 20.02 -15.37 6.50
C SER A 163 19.88 -16.88 6.73
N PRO A 164 20.99 -17.64 6.73
CA PRO A 164 20.96 -19.07 7.08
C PRO A 164 20.31 -19.35 8.43
N LEU A 165 20.33 -18.37 9.35
CA LEU A 165 19.67 -18.48 10.65
C LEU A 165 18.14 -18.40 10.53
N HIS A 166 17.60 -17.54 9.64
CA HIS A 166 16.16 -17.48 9.34
C HIS A 166 15.69 -18.77 8.66
N ALA A 167 16.47 -19.28 7.70
CA ALA A 167 16.16 -20.53 7.00
C ALA A 167 16.11 -21.74 7.97
N ALA A 168 17.13 -21.87 8.82
CA ALA A 168 17.14 -22.88 9.87
C ALA A 168 15.95 -22.73 10.83
N GLY A 169 15.54 -21.50 11.16
CA GLY A 169 14.35 -21.22 11.96
C GLY A 169 13.06 -21.75 11.33
N TYR A 170 12.90 -21.62 10.00
CA TYR A 170 11.75 -22.13 9.27
C TYR A 170 11.71 -23.66 9.25
N VAL A 171 12.84 -24.29 8.87
CA VAL A 171 12.97 -25.75 8.82
C VAL A 171 12.73 -26.38 10.20
N LEU A 172 13.20 -25.74 11.26
CA LEU A 172 13.06 -26.25 12.63
C LEU A 172 11.70 -25.91 13.27
N ASN A 173 10.81 -25.20 12.58
CA ASN A 173 9.47 -24.88 13.09
C ASN A 173 8.54 -26.11 12.94
N PRO A 174 8.11 -26.76 14.05
CA PRO A 174 7.31 -27.99 13.98
C PRO A 174 5.94 -27.79 13.32
N ILE A 175 5.40 -26.57 13.34
CA ILE A 175 4.13 -26.24 12.69
C ILE A 175 4.24 -26.41 11.17
N TYR A 176 5.36 -25.98 10.59
CA TYR A 176 5.59 -26.08 9.15
C TYR A 176 6.21 -27.41 8.77
N PHE A 177 7.20 -27.90 9.52
CA PHE A 177 7.91 -29.16 9.23
C PHE A 177 6.98 -30.38 9.15
N TYR A 178 5.92 -30.41 9.96
CA TYR A 178 4.91 -31.48 9.95
C TYR A 178 3.62 -31.12 9.19
N SER A 179 3.57 -29.96 8.52
CA SER A 179 2.42 -29.61 7.69
C SER A 179 2.37 -30.46 6.43
N LYS A 180 1.16 -30.73 5.92
CA LYS A 180 0.99 -31.49 4.66
C LYS A 180 1.52 -30.73 3.44
N ASP A 181 1.66 -29.42 3.57
CA ASP A 181 2.11 -28.51 2.53
C ASP A 181 3.59 -28.13 2.72
N PHE A 182 4.35 -28.86 3.56
CA PHE A 182 5.77 -28.60 3.77
C PHE A 182 6.52 -28.70 2.44
N TYR A 183 7.00 -27.56 1.97
CA TYR A 183 7.82 -27.43 0.79
C TYR A 183 9.21 -26.98 1.24
N SER A 184 10.21 -27.81 0.96
CA SER A 184 11.61 -27.39 1.11
C SER A 184 11.90 -26.45 -0.06
N ASP A 185 11.74 -25.15 0.17
CA ASP A 185 12.12 -24.15 -0.82
C ASP A 185 13.61 -24.33 -1.17
N PRO A 186 14.01 -24.46 -2.44
CA PRO A 186 15.42 -24.48 -2.82
C PRO A 186 16.20 -23.22 -2.38
N GLU A 187 15.53 -22.15 -1.94
CA GLU A 187 16.14 -20.98 -1.29
C GLU A 187 16.23 -21.07 0.25
N SER A 188 15.90 -22.22 0.86
CA SER A 188 16.05 -22.51 2.31
C SER A 188 17.26 -23.39 2.65
#